data_AF-A0A4R0QUG7-F1
#
_entry.id   AF-A0A4R0QUG7-F1
#
_cell.length_a   1.000
_cell.length_b   1.000
_cell.length_c   1.000
_cell.angle_alpha   90.00
_cell.angle_beta   90.00
_cell.angle_gamma   90.00
#
_symmetry.space_group_name_H-M   'P 1'
#
loop_
_entity.id
_entity.type
_entity.pdbx_description
1 polymer ?
#
loop_
_entity_poly.entity_id
_entity_poly.type
_entity_poly.pdbx_seq_one_letter_code
_entity_poly.pdbx_strand_id
1 'polypeptide(L)'
;MPPRLPAGLLRFMPLIATILFLGASTILFVLQTELAQEDASREISLNLDDAAGRIERNRRTLEALRAESDEQSIAKTRAFASAIALDPTLLSSPSRLEAYRKMLNVDELHVADERGVLTASTKPGYVGYRYDSDPQSAVFMLAVDYPAFALAQRPMPKGIDKELFQYTGVARIERRGIVQTGYRPERLQRAMEAADIAKIATDMRIGKSGALLVADLDGTIQSAGSETLLGRQIAEAGFERHRIKGEAGECRARVEGTESYCRYRVTDEYLLVGWIPMDELYSMRNRSMLAFTLTGLCALILPAFAMASTNRGGRGKER
;
A
#
# COMPACT_ATOMS: atom_id res chain seq x y z
N MET A 1 41.21 28.14 -55.20
CA MET A 1 39.98 28.96 -55.19
C MET A 1 38.87 28.13 -54.57
N PRO A 2 38.26 28.53 -53.45
CA PRO A 2 37.08 27.81 -52.97
C PRO A 2 35.95 27.96 -53.98
N PRO A 3 35.15 26.91 -54.24
CA PRO A 3 34.03 26.99 -55.17
C PRO A 3 33.06 28.07 -54.69
N ARG A 4 32.86 29.10 -55.51
CA ARG A 4 31.87 30.14 -55.24
C ARG A 4 30.49 29.53 -55.47
N LEU A 5 29.76 29.30 -54.38
CA LEU A 5 28.34 28.91 -54.44
C LEU A 5 27.58 29.91 -55.32
N PRO A 6 26.69 29.45 -56.21
CA PRO A 6 25.93 30.35 -57.07
C PRO A 6 25.10 31.31 -56.20
N ALA A 7 25.14 32.61 -56.49
CA ALA A 7 24.55 33.67 -55.67
C ALA A 7 23.05 33.49 -55.37
N GLY A 8 22.34 32.73 -56.21
CA GLY A 8 20.95 32.33 -55.99
C GLY A 8 20.79 31.36 -54.81
N LEU A 9 21.72 30.42 -54.61
CA LEU A 9 21.67 29.42 -53.53
C LEU A 9 21.87 30.07 -52.15
N LEU A 10 22.76 31.08 -52.06
CA LEU A 10 23.05 31.82 -50.84
C LEU A 10 21.80 32.55 -50.28
N ARG A 11 20.88 32.99 -51.15
CA ARG A 11 19.63 33.65 -50.75
C ARG A 11 18.61 32.71 -50.10
N PHE A 12 18.62 31.43 -50.46
CA PHE A 12 17.70 30.41 -49.92
C PHE A 12 18.28 29.66 -48.70
N MET A 13 19.58 29.76 -48.43
CA MET A 13 20.21 29.12 -47.25
C MET A 13 19.51 29.40 -45.91
N PRO A 14 19.10 30.64 -45.56
CA PRO A 14 18.41 30.87 -44.29
C PRO A 14 17.04 30.18 -44.25
N LEU A 15 16.30 30.15 -45.36
CA LEU A 15 15.01 29.47 -45.46
C LEU A 15 15.16 27.96 -45.24
N ILE A 16 16.15 27.33 -45.90
CA ILE A 16 16.44 25.91 -45.75
C ILE A 16 16.87 25.59 -44.31
N ALA A 17 17.73 26.42 -43.71
CA ALA A 17 18.17 26.25 -42.32
C ALA A 17 17.00 26.36 -41.34
N THR A 18 16.06 27.30 -41.55
CA THR A 18 14.85 27.42 -40.72
C THR A 18 13.95 26.19 -40.86
N ILE A 19 13.74 25.67 -42.08
CA ILE A 19 12.92 24.47 -42.30
C ILE A 19 13.54 23.25 -41.60
N LEU A 20 14.86 23.05 -41.74
CA LEU A 20 15.57 21.96 -41.08
C LEU A 20 15.50 22.08 -39.55
N PHE A 21 15.66 23.30 -39.03
CA PHE A 21 15.57 23.57 -37.60
C PHE A 21 14.16 23.27 -37.05
N LEU A 22 13.11 23.69 -37.75
CA LEU A 22 11.73 23.40 -37.37
C LEU A 22 11.46 21.89 -37.41
N GLY A 23 11.89 21.20 -38.47
CA GLY A 23 11.76 19.74 -38.57
C GLY A 23 12.47 19.01 -37.43
N ALA A 24 13.72 19.38 -37.13
CA ALA A 24 14.47 18.81 -36.01
C ALA A 24 13.80 19.09 -34.66
N SER A 25 13.28 20.31 -34.45
CA SER A 25 12.55 20.70 -33.25
C SER A 25 11.29 19.86 -33.05
N THR A 26 10.50 19.64 -34.12
CA THR A 26 9.30 18.79 -34.07
C THR A 26 9.66 17.34 -33.73
N ILE A 27 10.69 16.78 -34.37
CA ILE A 27 11.13 15.40 -34.11
C ILE A 27 11.60 15.26 -32.64
N LEU A 28 12.41 16.20 -32.15
CA LEU A 28 12.87 16.21 -30.76
C LEU A 28 11.71 16.33 -29.78
N PHE A 29 10.71 17.16 -30.08
CA PHE A 29 9.52 17.31 -29.23
C PHE A 29 8.72 16.01 -29.12
N VAL A 30 8.51 15.31 -30.24
CA VAL A 30 7.79 14.03 -30.27
C VAL A 30 8.57 12.97 -29.49
N LEU A 31 9.85 12.77 -29.82
CA LEU A 31 10.70 11.78 -29.15
C LEU A 31 10.80 12.01 -27.63
N GLN A 32 11.01 13.26 -27.20
CA GLN A 32 11.08 13.57 -25.78
C GLN A 32 9.74 13.40 -25.06
N THR A 33 8.61 13.55 -25.77
CA THR A 33 7.28 13.32 -25.20
C THR A 33 7.03 11.83 -25.00
N GLU A 34 7.38 10.98 -25.98
CA GLU A 34 7.28 9.52 -25.87
C GLU A 34 8.18 8.99 -24.77
N LEU A 35 9.46 9.38 -24.74
CA LEU A 35 10.41 8.97 -23.70
C LEU A 35 9.93 9.36 -22.31
N ALA A 36 9.43 10.60 -22.12
CA ALA A 36 8.91 11.03 -20.82
C ALA A 36 7.71 10.19 -20.37
N GLN A 37 6.80 9.85 -21.29
CA GLN A 37 5.65 9.00 -20.97
C GLN A 37 6.07 7.56 -20.66
N GLU A 38 7.00 6.98 -21.41
CA GLU A 38 7.52 5.63 -21.16
C GLU A 38 8.23 5.53 -19.81
N ASP A 39 9.07 6.52 -19.49
CA ASP A 39 9.79 6.57 -18.21
C ASP A 39 8.82 6.69 -17.04
N ALA A 40 7.85 7.60 -17.11
CA ALA A 40 6.81 7.74 -16.10
C ALA A 40 5.93 6.50 -15.98
N SER A 41 5.55 5.91 -17.11
CA SER A 41 4.76 4.68 -17.15
C SER A 41 5.47 3.53 -16.45
N ARG A 42 6.78 3.39 -16.71
CA ARG A 42 7.63 2.39 -16.05
C ARG A 42 7.77 2.69 -14.56
N GLU A 43 8.06 3.93 -14.17
CA GLU A 43 8.23 4.32 -12.77
C GLU A 43 6.95 4.10 -11.96
N ILE A 44 5.80 4.53 -12.48
CA ILE A 44 4.50 4.30 -11.82
C ILE A 44 4.24 2.80 -11.71
N SER A 45 4.46 2.03 -12.77
CA SER A 45 4.23 0.57 -12.75
C SER A 45 5.11 -0.14 -11.71
N LEU A 46 6.38 0.21 -11.62
CA LEU A 46 7.29 -0.37 -10.62
C LEU A 46 6.84 -0.05 -9.19
N ASN A 47 6.34 1.17 -8.93
CA ASN A 47 5.79 1.54 -7.63
C ASN A 47 4.48 0.80 -7.32
N LEU A 48 3.59 0.65 -8.31
CA LEU A 48 2.36 -0.13 -8.15
C LEU A 48 2.68 -1.61 -7.85
N ASP A 49 3.68 -2.18 -8.51
CA ASP A 49 4.12 -3.55 -8.31
C ASP A 49 4.75 -3.76 -6.94
N ASP A 50 5.57 -2.82 -6.47
CA ASP A 50 6.10 -2.86 -5.10
C ASP A 50 4.99 -2.75 -4.05
N ALA A 51 4.04 -1.82 -4.24
CA ALA A 51 2.89 -1.67 -3.35
C ALA A 51 2.05 -2.95 -3.29
N ALA A 52 1.69 -3.52 -4.43
CA ALA A 52 0.96 -4.79 -4.51
C ALA A 52 1.77 -5.93 -3.85
N GLY A 53 3.08 -5.98 -4.09
CA GLY A 53 3.97 -6.95 -3.46
C GLY A 53 4.05 -6.79 -1.94
N ARG A 54 4.07 -5.56 -1.41
CA ARG A 54 4.03 -5.26 0.03
C ARG A 54 2.72 -5.72 0.65
N ILE A 55 1.57 -5.45 0.02
CA ILE A 55 0.25 -5.91 0.47
C ILE A 55 0.25 -7.45 0.60
N GLU A 56 0.68 -8.14 -0.45
CA GLU A 56 0.67 -9.60 -0.49
C GLU A 56 1.64 -10.23 0.54
N ARG A 57 2.86 -9.65 0.68
CA ARG A 57 3.83 -10.09 1.71
C ARG A 57 3.29 -9.87 3.13
N ASN A 58 2.64 -8.74 3.37
CA ASN A 58 2.02 -8.44 4.65
C ASN A 58 0.90 -9.43 4.96
N ARG A 59 0.03 -9.72 3.99
CA ARG A 59 -1.04 -10.72 4.11
C ARG A 59 -0.50 -12.09 4.49
N ARG A 60 0.50 -12.60 3.75
CA ARG A 60 1.14 -13.90 4.04
C ARG A 60 1.82 -13.93 5.41
N THR A 61 2.52 -12.85 5.77
CA THR A 61 3.17 -12.74 7.09
C THR A 61 2.15 -12.78 8.21
N LEU A 62 1.03 -12.05 8.08
CA LEU A 62 -0.05 -12.05 9.05
C LEU A 62 -0.73 -13.42 9.16
N GLU A 63 -0.99 -14.10 8.04
CA GLU A 63 -1.55 -15.45 8.03
C GLU A 63 -0.64 -16.46 8.71
N ALA A 64 0.66 -16.42 8.42
CA ALA A 64 1.64 -17.31 9.05
C ALA A 64 1.76 -17.05 10.56
N LEU A 65 1.84 -15.79 10.98
CA LEU A 65 1.87 -15.43 12.41
C LEU A 65 0.59 -15.82 13.14
N ARG A 66 -0.57 -15.71 12.47
CA ARG A 66 -1.85 -16.18 13.01
C ARG A 66 -1.82 -17.69 13.21
N ALA A 67 -1.43 -18.47 12.20
CA ALA A 67 -1.35 -19.92 12.31
C ALA A 67 -0.39 -20.36 13.43
N GLU A 68 0.78 -19.72 13.55
CA GLU A 68 1.73 -19.96 14.63
C GLU A 68 1.12 -19.65 16.01
N SER A 69 0.42 -18.51 16.12
CA SER A 69 -0.29 -18.08 17.34
C SER A 69 -1.38 -19.09 17.73
N ASP A 70 -2.19 -19.52 16.77
CA ASP A 70 -3.28 -20.48 16.95
C ASP A 70 -2.74 -21.85 17.42
N GLU A 71 -1.68 -22.35 16.80
CA GLU A 71 -1.06 -23.63 17.18
C GLU A 71 -0.48 -23.56 18.60
N GLN A 72 0.28 -22.51 18.92
CA GLN A 72 0.89 -22.33 20.23
C GLN A 72 -0.16 -22.20 21.34
N SER A 73 -1.24 -21.47 21.08
CA SER A 73 -2.32 -21.28 22.04
C SER A 73 -3.12 -22.56 22.29
N ILE A 74 -3.39 -23.35 21.26
CA ILE A 74 -4.03 -24.65 21.40
C ILE A 74 -3.14 -25.59 22.21
N ALA A 75 -1.83 -25.63 21.92
CA ALA A 75 -0.88 -26.45 22.66
C ALA A 75 -0.83 -26.08 24.15
N LYS A 76 -0.77 -24.78 24.48
CA LYS A 76 -0.83 -24.29 25.87
C LYS A 76 -2.14 -24.65 26.56
N THR A 77 -3.27 -24.51 25.88
CA THR A 77 -4.59 -24.83 26.43
C THR A 77 -4.74 -26.33 26.69
N ARG A 78 -4.23 -27.18 25.79
CA ARG A 78 -4.17 -28.63 25.99
C ARG A 78 -3.26 -29.00 27.17
N ALA A 79 -2.09 -28.37 27.29
CA ALA A 79 -1.20 -28.60 28.42
C ALA A 79 -1.88 -28.26 29.75
N PHE A 80 -2.66 -27.17 29.80
CA PHE A 80 -3.46 -26.83 30.97
C PHE A 80 -4.56 -27.86 31.25
N ALA A 81 -5.31 -28.29 30.22
CA ALA A 81 -6.32 -29.33 30.36
C ALA A 81 -5.73 -30.65 30.90
N SER A 82 -4.56 -31.06 30.41
CA SER A 82 -3.83 -32.23 30.92
C SER A 82 -3.38 -32.05 32.37
N ALA A 83 -2.93 -30.87 32.77
CA ALA A 83 -2.56 -30.59 34.15
C ALA A 83 -3.75 -30.70 35.11
N ILE A 84 -4.93 -30.22 34.69
CA ILE A 84 -6.18 -30.38 35.45
C ILE A 84 -6.56 -31.85 35.56
N ALA A 85 -6.42 -32.63 34.48
CA ALA A 85 -6.74 -34.04 34.48
C ALA A 85 -5.85 -34.86 35.43
N LEU A 86 -4.57 -34.50 35.53
CA LEU A 86 -3.63 -35.12 36.46
C LEU A 86 -3.92 -34.74 37.93
N ASP A 87 -4.30 -33.48 38.18
CA ASP A 87 -4.61 -33.01 39.53
C ASP A 87 -5.76 -31.98 39.52
N PRO A 88 -7.02 -32.44 39.68
CA PRO A 88 -8.18 -31.55 39.71
C PRO A 88 -8.19 -30.56 40.88
N THR A 89 -7.42 -30.82 41.95
CA THR A 89 -7.34 -29.89 43.11
C THR A 89 -6.69 -28.56 42.74
N LEU A 90 -5.99 -28.51 41.59
CA LEU A 90 -5.48 -27.29 40.97
C LEU A 90 -6.53 -26.18 40.87
N LEU A 91 -7.78 -26.54 40.50
CA LEU A 91 -8.86 -25.58 40.28
C LEU A 91 -9.35 -24.89 41.55
N SER A 92 -9.14 -25.52 42.71
CA SER A 92 -9.53 -24.99 44.01
C SER A 92 -8.46 -24.09 44.64
N SER A 93 -7.31 -23.93 43.98
CA SER A 93 -6.16 -23.19 44.52
C SER A 93 -5.79 -22.01 43.62
N PRO A 94 -6.18 -20.77 43.99
CA PRO A 94 -5.87 -19.56 43.22
C PRO A 94 -4.37 -19.36 42.97
N SER A 95 -3.54 -19.68 43.97
CA SER A 95 -2.07 -19.55 43.86
C SER A 95 -1.48 -20.52 42.84
N ARG A 96 -1.98 -21.76 42.79
CA ARG A 96 -1.54 -22.74 41.79
C ARG A 96 -2.03 -22.38 40.39
N LEU A 97 -3.27 -21.93 40.27
CA LEU A 97 -3.82 -21.46 39.00
C LEU A 97 -2.99 -20.30 38.43
N GLU A 98 -2.61 -19.34 39.27
CA GLU A 98 -1.73 -18.23 38.90
C GLU A 98 -0.31 -18.70 38.53
N ALA A 99 0.23 -19.73 39.20
CA ALA A 99 1.51 -20.32 38.84
C ALA A 99 1.48 -20.96 37.43
N TYR A 100 0.41 -21.71 37.11
CA TYR A 100 0.21 -22.26 35.77
C TYR A 100 0.02 -21.18 34.71
N ARG A 101 -0.69 -20.10 35.03
CA ARG A 101 -0.86 -18.96 34.12
C ARG A 101 0.49 -18.37 33.71
N LYS A 102 1.38 -18.15 34.69
CA LYS A 102 2.75 -17.67 34.45
C LYS A 102 3.58 -18.68 33.67
N MET A 103 3.53 -19.95 34.05
CA MET A 103 4.29 -21.02 33.39
C MET A 103 3.93 -21.19 31.92
N LEU A 104 2.62 -21.13 31.60
CA LEU A 104 2.12 -21.22 30.23
C LEU A 104 2.29 -19.91 29.44
N ASN A 105 2.72 -18.83 30.12
CA ASN A 105 2.84 -17.49 29.57
C ASN A 105 1.56 -17.07 28.82
N VAL A 106 0.45 -17.05 29.56
CA VAL A 106 -0.86 -16.57 29.11
C VAL A 106 -1.39 -15.48 30.06
N ASP A 107 -2.34 -14.65 29.63
CA ASP A 107 -2.90 -13.59 30.48
C ASP A 107 -4.07 -14.11 31.34
N GLU A 108 -4.80 -15.11 30.85
CA GLU A 108 -6.00 -15.64 31.49
C GLU A 108 -6.10 -17.16 31.39
N LEU A 109 -6.54 -17.81 32.46
CA LEU A 109 -6.98 -19.21 32.48
C LEU A 109 -8.43 -19.26 32.96
N HIS A 110 -9.25 -20.06 32.28
CA HIS A 110 -10.66 -20.25 32.57
C HIS A 110 -11.03 -21.72 32.47
N VAL A 111 -11.90 -22.19 33.36
CA VAL A 111 -12.47 -23.54 33.32
C VAL A 111 -13.95 -23.48 33.60
N ALA A 112 -14.74 -24.05 32.70
CA ALA A 112 -16.19 -24.17 32.82
C ALA A 112 -16.64 -25.62 33.00
N ASP A 113 -17.80 -25.80 33.63
CA ASP A 113 -18.44 -27.09 33.81
C ASP A 113 -19.21 -27.56 32.57
N GLU A 114 -19.90 -28.68 32.69
CA GLU A 114 -20.74 -29.29 31.65
C GLU A 114 -21.93 -28.43 31.21
N ARG A 115 -22.30 -27.41 31.98
CA ARG A 115 -23.37 -26.46 31.64
C ARG A 115 -22.81 -25.20 30.99
N GLY A 116 -21.49 -25.14 30.79
CA GLY A 116 -20.81 -23.95 30.29
C GLY A 116 -20.74 -22.82 31.31
N VAL A 117 -20.86 -23.12 32.62
CA VAL A 117 -20.71 -22.12 33.69
C VAL A 117 -19.25 -22.11 34.12
N LEU A 118 -18.64 -20.93 34.11
CA LEU A 118 -17.26 -20.73 34.52
C LEU A 118 -17.11 -21.00 36.02
N THR A 119 -16.35 -22.03 36.38
CA THR A 119 -16.14 -22.48 37.77
C THR A 119 -14.79 -22.09 38.37
N ALA A 120 -13.77 -21.88 37.53
CA ALA A 120 -12.44 -21.47 38.00
C ALA A 120 -11.79 -20.51 36.98
N SER A 121 -11.17 -19.44 37.47
CA SER A 121 -10.48 -18.48 36.63
C SER A 121 -9.40 -17.71 37.38
N THR A 122 -8.36 -17.26 36.65
CA THR A 122 -7.39 -16.25 37.15
C THR A 122 -7.97 -14.84 37.22
N LYS A 123 -9.19 -14.64 36.72
CA LYS A 123 -10.03 -13.44 36.85
C LYS A 123 -11.23 -13.79 37.74
N PRO A 124 -11.15 -13.64 39.07
CA PRO A 124 -12.19 -14.07 39.99
C PRO A 124 -13.57 -13.49 39.69
N GLY A 125 -13.63 -12.27 39.16
CA GLY A 125 -14.90 -11.61 38.77
C GLY A 125 -15.63 -12.27 37.60
N TYR A 126 -15.02 -13.22 36.90
CA TYR A 126 -15.67 -13.96 35.79
C TYR A 126 -16.29 -15.28 36.24
N VAL A 127 -16.08 -15.71 37.49
CA VAL A 127 -16.68 -16.94 38.03
C VAL A 127 -18.21 -16.79 38.04
N GLY A 128 -18.91 -17.81 37.53
CA GLY A 128 -20.35 -17.79 37.30
C GLY A 128 -20.77 -17.28 35.91
N TYR A 129 -19.83 -16.78 35.10
CA TYR A 129 -20.12 -16.42 33.71
C TYR A 129 -20.59 -17.63 32.90
N ARG A 130 -21.59 -17.43 32.04
CA ARG A 130 -22.12 -18.50 31.18
C ARG A 130 -21.62 -18.32 29.75
N TYR A 131 -21.01 -19.36 29.19
CA TYR A 131 -20.51 -19.34 27.82
C TYR A 131 -21.63 -19.23 26.77
N ASP A 132 -22.85 -19.64 27.08
CA ASP A 132 -24.00 -19.48 26.17
C ASP A 132 -24.61 -18.06 26.17
N SER A 133 -24.08 -17.14 26.97
CA SER A 133 -24.64 -15.79 27.11
C SER A 133 -24.17 -14.79 26.04
N ASP A 134 -23.06 -15.07 25.34
CA ASP A 134 -22.52 -14.20 24.31
C ASP A 134 -22.08 -15.01 23.07
N PRO A 135 -22.34 -14.54 21.83
CA PRO A 135 -21.92 -15.25 20.62
C PRO A 135 -20.42 -15.57 20.55
N GLN A 136 -19.57 -14.70 21.12
CA GLN A 136 -18.12 -14.90 21.16
C GLN A 136 -17.73 -16.07 22.07
N SER A 137 -18.40 -16.26 23.21
CA SER A 137 -18.09 -17.37 24.12
C SER A 137 -18.87 -18.65 23.75
N ALA A 138 -20.04 -18.53 23.12
CA ALA A 138 -20.94 -19.63 22.82
C ALA A 138 -20.32 -20.70 21.91
N VAL A 139 -19.40 -20.32 21.01
CA VAL A 139 -18.74 -21.28 20.12
C VAL A 139 -17.91 -22.34 20.87
N PHE A 140 -17.47 -22.05 22.10
CA PHE A 140 -16.71 -23.00 22.92
C PHE A 140 -17.61 -24.03 23.61
N MET A 141 -18.94 -23.86 23.60
CA MET A 141 -19.87 -24.84 24.16
C MET A 141 -19.73 -26.21 23.48
N LEU A 142 -19.29 -26.24 22.22
CA LEU A 142 -18.98 -27.48 21.50
C LEU A 142 -17.92 -28.33 22.24
N ALA A 143 -17.05 -27.74 23.05
CA ALA A 143 -16.06 -28.48 23.82
C ALA A 143 -16.68 -29.42 24.87
N VAL A 144 -17.91 -29.15 25.30
CA VAL A 144 -18.66 -30.00 26.25
C VAL A 144 -19.09 -31.33 25.63
N ASP A 145 -19.38 -31.33 24.32
CA ASP A 145 -19.94 -32.46 23.60
C ASP A 145 -18.90 -33.19 22.73
N TYR A 146 -17.82 -32.52 22.34
CA TYR A 146 -16.78 -33.06 21.47
C TYR A 146 -15.43 -33.15 22.20
N PRO A 147 -15.01 -34.34 22.69
CA PRO A 147 -13.76 -34.50 23.45
C PRO A 147 -12.46 -34.13 22.70
N ALA A 148 -12.49 -34.15 21.36
CA ALA A 148 -11.37 -33.75 20.53
C ALA A 148 -11.39 -32.25 20.16
N PHE A 149 -12.36 -31.50 20.65
CA PHE A 149 -12.54 -30.08 20.32
C PHE A 149 -11.33 -29.26 20.74
N ALA A 150 -10.86 -28.44 19.80
CA ALA A 150 -9.89 -27.40 20.04
C ALA A 150 -10.18 -26.26 19.06
N LEU A 151 -10.24 -25.04 19.58
CA LEU A 151 -10.49 -23.85 18.78
C LEU A 151 -9.68 -22.68 19.35
N ALA A 152 -8.77 -22.14 18.54
CA ALA A 152 -8.25 -20.79 18.73
C ALA A 152 -9.15 -19.83 17.95
N GLN A 153 -9.70 -18.82 18.61
CA GLN A 153 -10.47 -17.79 17.94
C GLN A 153 -9.54 -16.80 17.22
N ARG A 154 -10.07 -16.15 16.18
CA ARG A 154 -9.40 -14.96 15.63
C ARG A 154 -9.28 -13.90 16.73
N PRO A 155 -8.12 -13.22 16.86
CA PRO A 155 -7.98 -12.12 17.81
C PRO A 155 -9.02 -11.04 17.54
N MET A 156 -9.69 -10.60 18.60
CA MET A 156 -10.74 -9.57 18.54
C MET A 156 -10.59 -8.60 19.71
N PRO A 157 -10.96 -7.32 19.55
CA PRO A 157 -11.03 -6.39 20.66
C PRO A 157 -11.98 -6.90 21.74
N LYS A 158 -11.55 -6.87 23.00
CA LYS A 158 -12.45 -7.18 24.12
C LYS A 158 -13.56 -6.13 24.21
N GLY A 159 -14.72 -6.54 24.73
CA GLY A 159 -15.84 -5.63 24.97
C GLY A 159 -15.55 -4.49 25.96
N ILE A 160 -14.64 -4.73 26.92
CA ILE A 160 -14.39 -3.83 28.07
C ILE A 160 -13.32 -2.77 27.77
N ASP A 161 -12.14 -3.18 27.30
CA ASP A 161 -10.96 -2.32 27.15
C ASP A 161 -10.51 -2.16 25.69
N LYS A 162 -11.23 -2.79 24.73
CA LYS A 162 -10.90 -2.82 23.29
C LYS A 162 -9.49 -3.36 22.98
N GLU A 163 -8.81 -3.97 23.95
CA GLU A 163 -7.52 -4.60 23.69
C GLU A 163 -7.72 -5.83 22.81
N LEU A 164 -6.83 -6.01 21.84
CA LEU A 164 -6.85 -7.19 20.98
C LEU A 164 -6.49 -8.42 21.81
N PHE A 165 -7.41 -9.36 21.89
CA PHE A 165 -7.27 -10.54 22.73
C PHE A 165 -7.67 -11.80 21.97
N GLN A 166 -6.97 -12.90 22.26
CA GLN A 166 -7.22 -14.18 21.65
C GLN A 166 -7.62 -15.20 22.70
N TYR A 167 -8.81 -15.78 22.55
CA TYR A 167 -9.28 -16.89 23.37
C TYR A 167 -9.11 -18.22 22.64
N THR A 168 -8.63 -19.21 23.38
CA THR A 168 -8.47 -20.59 22.88
C THR A 168 -9.10 -21.57 23.85
N GLY A 169 -10.02 -22.39 23.36
CA GLY A 169 -10.77 -23.35 24.16
C GLY A 169 -10.57 -24.77 23.66
N VAL A 170 -10.49 -25.71 24.60
CA VAL A 170 -10.42 -27.15 24.36
C VAL A 170 -11.39 -27.89 25.28
N ALA A 171 -11.74 -29.11 24.91
CA ALA A 171 -12.50 -29.98 25.78
C ALA A 171 -11.70 -30.34 27.03
N ARG A 172 -12.39 -30.34 28.17
CA ARG A 172 -11.84 -30.84 29.43
C ARG A 172 -11.71 -32.38 29.35
N ILE A 173 -10.64 -32.94 29.92
CA ILE A 173 -10.25 -34.34 29.69
C ILE A 173 -10.91 -35.28 30.69
N GLU A 174 -10.87 -34.95 31.97
CA GLU A 174 -11.31 -35.84 33.05
C GLU A 174 -12.82 -35.82 33.30
N ARG A 175 -13.52 -34.82 32.75
CA ARG A 175 -14.98 -34.69 32.76
C ARG A 175 -15.46 -33.69 31.70
N ARG A 176 -16.76 -33.70 31.40
CA ARG A 176 -17.39 -32.70 30.52
C ARG A 176 -17.17 -31.28 31.05
N GLY A 177 -16.84 -30.39 30.13
CA GLY A 177 -16.57 -28.99 30.43
C GLY A 177 -15.58 -28.38 29.45
N ILE A 178 -15.22 -27.13 29.71
CA ILE A 178 -14.40 -26.31 28.81
C ILE A 178 -13.14 -25.90 29.56
N VAL A 179 -11.97 -26.01 28.92
CA VAL A 179 -10.73 -25.40 29.39
C VAL A 179 -10.35 -24.33 28.39
N GLN A 180 -10.14 -23.10 28.85
CA GLN A 180 -9.83 -21.97 27.97
C GLN A 180 -8.63 -21.18 28.49
N THR A 181 -7.77 -20.76 27.57
CA THR A 181 -6.72 -19.77 27.82
C THR A 181 -7.02 -18.50 27.04
N GLY A 182 -6.55 -17.37 27.58
CA GLY A 182 -6.63 -16.07 26.92
C GLY A 182 -5.28 -15.37 26.97
N TYR A 183 -4.87 -14.74 25.87
CA TYR A 183 -3.66 -13.91 25.87
C TYR A 183 -3.71 -12.80 24.81
N ARG A 184 -2.87 -11.79 25.03
CA ARG A 184 -2.59 -10.71 24.09
C ARG A 184 -1.55 -11.18 23.07
N PRO A 185 -1.89 -11.26 21.78
CA PRO A 185 -0.94 -11.71 20.77
C PRO A 185 -0.06 -10.55 20.30
N GLU A 186 0.86 -10.07 21.16
CA GLU A 186 1.67 -8.85 20.93
C GLU A 186 2.45 -8.85 19.59
N ARG A 187 2.99 -10.00 19.19
CA ARG A 187 3.71 -10.14 17.91
C ARG A 187 2.77 -9.93 16.73
N LEU A 188 1.57 -10.52 16.81
CA LEU A 188 0.56 -10.40 15.77
C LEU A 188 -0.02 -8.98 15.73
N GLN A 189 -0.28 -8.37 16.90
CA GLN A 189 -0.74 -6.99 16.98
C GLN A 189 0.25 -6.03 16.32
N ARG A 190 1.54 -6.10 16.67
CA ARG A 190 2.59 -5.29 16.04
C ARG A 190 2.68 -5.53 14.54
N ALA A 191 2.56 -6.78 14.10
CA ALA A 191 2.54 -7.11 12.69
C ALA A 191 1.32 -6.52 11.98
N MET A 192 0.13 -6.53 12.60
CA MET A 192 -1.08 -5.91 12.06
C MET A 192 -0.94 -4.39 11.94
N GLU A 193 -0.37 -3.72 12.94
CA GLU A 193 -0.11 -2.28 12.93
C GLU A 193 0.93 -1.86 11.88
N ALA A 194 1.92 -2.73 11.60
CA ALA A 194 2.92 -2.53 10.57
C ALA A 194 2.39 -2.88 9.16
N ALA A 195 1.46 -3.82 9.08
CA ALA A 195 0.79 -4.24 7.86
C ALA A 195 -0.42 -3.38 7.49
N ASP A 196 -0.73 -2.36 8.29
CA ASP A 196 -1.86 -1.47 8.09
C ASP A 196 -1.85 -0.89 6.67
N ILE A 197 -2.89 -1.23 5.91
CA ILE A 197 -3.06 -0.80 4.53
C ILE A 197 -2.97 0.71 4.45
N ALA A 198 -3.50 1.44 5.43
CA ALA A 198 -3.50 2.90 5.46
C ALA A 198 -2.10 3.50 5.33
N LYS A 199 -1.06 2.79 5.76
CA LYS A 199 0.34 3.24 5.74
C LYS A 199 1.12 2.84 4.48
N ILE A 200 0.54 2.02 3.59
CA ILE A 200 1.28 1.48 2.45
C ILE A 200 1.67 2.59 1.47
N ALA A 201 0.72 3.46 1.14
CA ALA A 201 0.92 4.53 0.17
C ALA A 201 1.55 5.79 0.78
N THR A 202 1.52 5.96 2.11
CA THR A 202 1.99 7.16 2.80
C THR A 202 3.45 7.50 2.49
N ASP A 203 4.31 6.47 2.44
CA ASP A 203 5.74 6.63 2.21
C ASP A 203 6.13 6.51 0.72
N MET A 204 5.18 6.22 -0.17
CA MET A 204 5.46 5.98 -1.59
C MET A 204 5.28 7.26 -2.39
N ARG A 205 6.39 7.74 -2.97
CA ARG A 205 6.42 8.93 -3.84
C ARG A 205 6.84 8.50 -5.24
N ILE A 206 6.22 9.11 -6.24
CA ILE A 206 6.53 8.86 -7.64
C ILE A 206 7.01 10.19 -8.24
N GLY A 207 8.22 10.24 -8.75
CA GLY A 207 8.89 11.51 -9.05
C GLY A 207 9.02 12.40 -7.80
N LYS A 208 8.76 13.69 -7.95
CA LYS A 208 8.88 14.74 -6.92
C LYS A 208 7.54 15.05 -6.27
N SER A 209 6.48 15.10 -7.07
CA SER A 209 5.14 15.52 -6.66
C SER A 209 4.05 14.48 -6.91
N GLY A 210 4.37 13.41 -7.64
CA GLY A 210 3.49 12.26 -7.81
C GLY A 210 3.40 11.40 -6.55
N ALA A 211 2.33 10.64 -6.46
CA ALA A 211 2.04 9.75 -5.34
C ALA A 211 1.21 8.55 -5.79
N LEU A 212 0.93 7.68 -4.83
CA LEU A 212 0.11 6.50 -4.99
C LEU A 212 -1.06 6.54 -4.01
N LEU A 213 -2.15 5.88 -4.37
CA LEU A 213 -3.25 5.54 -3.47
C LEU A 213 -3.65 4.07 -3.64
N VAL A 214 -4.25 3.53 -2.61
CA VAL A 214 -4.85 2.19 -2.56
C VAL A 214 -6.31 2.37 -2.17
N ALA A 215 -7.22 1.92 -3.03
CA ALA A 215 -8.65 1.87 -2.76
C ALA A 215 -9.12 0.42 -2.66
N ASP A 216 -10.18 0.17 -1.91
CA ASP A 216 -10.89 -1.10 -2.01
C ASP A 216 -11.56 -1.23 -3.39
N LEU A 217 -12.04 -2.44 -3.70
CA LEU A 217 -12.74 -2.66 -4.96
C LEU A 217 -13.98 -1.79 -5.10
N ASP A 218 -14.65 -1.40 -4.01
CA ASP A 218 -15.84 -0.55 -4.04
C ASP A 218 -15.53 0.91 -4.39
N GLY A 219 -14.28 1.33 -4.25
CA GLY A 219 -13.76 2.64 -4.60
C GLY A 219 -13.43 3.54 -3.42
N THR A 220 -13.50 3.05 -2.18
CA THR A 220 -13.12 3.81 -0.99
C THR A 220 -11.61 3.78 -0.81
N ILE A 221 -10.99 4.95 -0.68
CA ILE A 221 -9.55 5.08 -0.50
C ILE A 221 -9.16 4.61 0.91
N GLN A 222 -8.40 3.52 0.97
CA GLN A 222 -7.90 2.92 2.20
C GLN A 222 -6.51 3.46 2.56
N SER A 223 -5.71 3.89 1.57
CA SER A 223 -4.39 4.48 1.78
C SER A 223 -4.07 5.53 0.73
N ALA A 224 -3.44 6.63 1.13
CA ALA A 224 -2.96 7.66 0.22
C ALA A 224 -1.72 8.37 0.81
N GLY A 225 -0.90 8.95 -0.07
CA GLY A 225 0.19 9.84 0.33
C GLY A 225 -0.26 11.13 1.02
N SER A 226 -1.55 11.50 0.88
CA SER A 226 -2.17 12.65 1.54
C SER A 226 -3.33 12.20 2.42
N GLU A 227 -3.32 12.61 3.70
CA GLU A 227 -4.40 12.33 4.65
C GLU A 227 -5.75 12.91 4.20
N THR A 228 -5.75 13.94 3.34
CA THR A 228 -6.98 14.57 2.84
C THR A 228 -7.83 13.63 1.98
N LEU A 229 -7.22 12.61 1.37
CA LEU A 229 -7.88 11.66 0.48
C LEU A 229 -8.34 10.39 1.19
N LEU A 230 -7.85 10.13 2.40
CA LEU A 230 -8.18 8.91 3.14
C LEU A 230 -9.68 8.82 3.43
N GLY A 231 -10.29 7.66 3.17
CA GLY A 231 -11.72 7.39 3.39
C GLY A 231 -12.67 8.02 2.37
N ARG A 232 -12.17 8.81 1.40
CA ARG A 232 -12.99 9.37 0.31
C ARG A 232 -13.17 8.38 -0.83
N GLN A 233 -14.13 8.66 -1.69
CA GLN A 233 -14.29 7.91 -2.93
C GLN A 233 -13.21 8.27 -3.95
N ILE A 234 -12.71 7.28 -4.67
CA ILE A 234 -11.66 7.47 -5.68
C ILE A 234 -12.07 8.41 -6.82
N ALA A 235 -13.38 8.50 -7.08
CA ALA A 235 -13.96 9.45 -8.02
C ALA A 235 -13.77 10.92 -7.57
N GLU A 236 -13.80 11.18 -6.25
CA GLU A 236 -13.55 12.53 -5.70
C GLU A 236 -12.08 12.94 -5.83
N ALA A 237 -11.17 11.97 -5.86
CA ALA A 237 -9.75 12.20 -6.15
C ALA A 237 -9.47 12.46 -7.64
N GLY A 238 -10.50 12.39 -8.51
CA GLY A 238 -10.40 12.64 -9.94
C GLY A 238 -10.28 11.38 -10.81
N PHE A 239 -10.37 10.18 -10.22
CA PHE A 239 -10.28 8.91 -10.94
C PHE A 239 -11.68 8.30 -11.14
N GLU A 240 -12.24 8.48 -12.33
CA GLU A 240 -13.54 7.95 -12.67
C GLU A 240 -13.48 6.43 -12.93
N ARG A 241 -14.24 5.65 -12.16
CA ARG A 241 -14.24 4.16 -12.21
C ARG A 241 -14.57 3.59 -13.60
N HIS A 242 -15.39 4.29 -14.40
CA HIS A 242 -15.75 3.85 -15.76
C HIS A 242 -14.59 3.95 -16.78
N ARG A 243 -13.50 4.66 -16.44
CA ARG A 243 -12.29 4.73 -17.27
C ARG A 243 -11.30 3.60 -16.97
N ILE A 244 -11.52 2.87 -15.89
CA ILE A 244 -10.74 1.69 -15.52
C ILE A 244 -11.29 0.50 -16.32
N LYS A 245 -10.45 -0.07 -17.17
CA LYS A 245 -10.79 -1.18 -18.07
C LYS A 245 -9.73 -2.27 -17.93
N GLY A 246 -10.14 -3.41 -17.38
CA GLY A 246 -9.23 -4.54 -17.16
C GLY A 246 -8.37 -4.39 -15.90
N GLU A 247 -7.34 -5.22 -15.81
CA GLU A 247 -6.51 -5.38 -14.60
C GLU A 247 -5.40 -4.34 -14.47
N ALA A 248 -4.98 -3.71 -15.56
CA ALA A 248 -4.01 -2.63 -15.54
C ALA A 248 -4.21 -1.73 -16.75
N GLY A 249 -3.86 -0.46 -16.60
CA GLY A 249 -3.95 0.48 -17.71
C GLY A 249 -3.48 1.87 -17.36
N GLU A 250 -3.61 2.73 -18.36
CA GLU A 250 -3.24 4.14 -18.30
C GLU A 250 -4.50 4.99 -18.18
N CYS A 251 -4.37 6.13 -17.50
CA CYS A 251 -5.42 7.10 -17.36
C CYS A 251 -4.87 8.53 -17.38
N ARG A 252 -5.79 9.48 -17.55
CA ARG A 252 -5.55 10.89 -17.27
C ARG A 252 -6.63 11.36 -16.32
N ALA A 253 -6.20 12.00 -15.25
CA ALA A 253 -7.04 12.45 -14.16
C ALA A 253 -6.58 13.82 -13.69
N ARG A 254 -7.52 14.61 -13.17
CA ARG A 254 -7.21 15.87 -12.51
C ARG A 254 -7.20 15.62 -11.00
N VAL A 255 -6.01 15.49 -10.45
CA VAL A 255 -5.79 15.26 -9.02
C VAL A 255 -5.45 16.58 -8.36
N GLU A 256 -6.21 16.99 -7.33
CA GLU A 256 -6.03 18.26 -6.61
C GLU A 256 -5.94 19.50 -7.54
N GLY A 257 -6.65 19.48 -8.67
CA GLY A 257 -6.69 20.57 -9.65
C GLY A 257 -5.65 20.48 -10.77
N THR A 258 -4.66 19.59 -10.67
CA THR A 258 -3.57 19.43 -11.65
C THR A 258 -3.81 18.23 -12.57
N GLU A 259 -3.70 18.46 -13.88
CA GLU A 259 -3.73 17.38 -14.88
C GLU A 259 -2.54 16.44 -14.67
N SER A 260 -2.83 15.16 -14.46
CA SER A 260 -1.84 14.15 -14.13
C SER A 260 -1.93 12.96 -15.09
N TYR A 261 -0.77 12.42 -15.44
CA TYR A 261 -0.67 11.12 -16.07
C TYR A 261 -0.73 10.05 -14.98
N CYS A 262 -1.58 9.05 -15.16
CA CYS A 262 -1.77 8.00 -14.16
C CYS A 262 -1.73 6.61 -14.76
N ARG A 263 -1.36 5.65 -13.92
CA ARG A 263 -1.57 4.23 -14.19
C ARG A 263 -2.28 3.60 -13.02
N TYR A 264 -3.04 2.56 -13.31
CA TYR A 264 -3.72 1.78 -12.31
C TYR A 264 -3.41 0.30 -12.47
N ARG A 265 -3.56 -0.42 -11.36
CA ARG A 265 -3.49 -1.87 -11.28
C ARG A 265 -4.57 -2.36 -10.33
N VAL A 266 -5.34 -3.33 -10.75
CA VAL A 266 -6.35 -4.02 -9.94
C VAL A 266 -5.73 -5.33 -9.45
N THR A 267 -5.87 -5.60 -8.16
CA THR A 267 -5.58 -6.88 -7.51
C THR A 267 -6.89 -7.52 -7.07
N ASP A 268 -6.82 -8.72 -6.47
CA ASP A 268 -8.02 -9.43 -6.00
C ASP A 268 -8.81 -8.66 -4.92
N GLU A 269 -8.15 -7.76 -4.19
CA GLU A 269 -8.74 -7.04 -3.06
C GLU A 269 -8.71 -5.51 -3.21
N TYR A 270 -7.84 -4.97 -4.05
CA TYR A 270 -7.58 -3.53 -4.10
C TYR A 270 -7.41 -2.99 -5.51
N LEU A 271 -7.75 -1.72 -5.67
CA LEU A 271 -7.40 -0.89 -6.82
C LEU A 271 -6.26 0.06 -6.41
N LEU A 272 -5.10 -0.10 -7.04
CA LEU A 272 -3.95 0.77 -6.85
C LEU A 272 -3.87 1.77 -7.99
N VAL A 273 -3.65 3.04 -7.66
CA VAL A 273 -3.50 4.11 -8.66
C VAL A 273 -2.30 4.98 -8.29
N GLY A 274 -1.40 5.15 -9.24
CA GLY A 274 -0.26 6.05 -9.13
C GLY A 274 -0.32 7.12 -10.20
N TRP A 275 0.12 8.33 -9.87
CA TRP A 275 0.08 9.45 -10.79
C TRP A 275 1.32 10.34 -10.69
N ILE A 276 1.61 11.03 -11.78
CA ILE A 276 2.60 12.10 -11.87
C ILE A 276 1.94 13.31 -12.56
N PRO A 277 2.03 14.52 -11.98
CA PRO A 277 1.58 15.74 -12.62
C PRO A 277 2.23 15.98 -14.01
N MET A 278 1.44 16.42 -14.99
CA MET A 278 1.90 16.60 -16.37
C MET A 278 3.00 17.68 -16.52
N ASP A 279 2.99 18.68 -15.64
CA ASP A 279 4.03 19.72 -15.57
C ASP A 279 5.37 19.16 -15.13
N GLU A 280 5.36 18.22 -14.17
CA GLU A 280 6.54 17.48 -13.76
C GLU A 280 7.01 16.54 -14.88
N LEU A 281 6.09 15.73 -15.43
CA LEU A 281 6.34 14.75 -16.49
C LEU A 281 7.11 15.36 -17.66
N TYR A 282 6.68 16.53 -18.13
CA TYR A 282 7.30 17.21 -19.27
C TYR A 282 8.30 18.30 -18.88
N SER A 283 8.65 18.44 -17.60
CA SER A 283 9.57 19.48 -17.13
C SER A 283 10.94 19.40 -17.83
N MET A 284 11.48 18.19 -17.99
CA MET A 284 12.74 17.95 -18.69
C MET A 284 12.63 18.27 -20.18
N ARG A 285 11.55 17.81 -20.84
CA ARG A 285 11.27 18.15 -22.25
C ARG A 285 11.24 19.65 -22.46
N ASN A 286 10.48 20.37 -21.63
CA ASN A 286 10.30 21.82 -21.77
C ASN A 286 11.63 22.57 -21.59
N ARG A 287 12.49 22.16 -20.64
CA ARG A 287 13.83 22.74 -20.45
C ARG A 287 14.75 22.47 -21.64
N SER A 288 14.76 21.24 -22.14
CA SER A 288 15.56 20.84 -23.29
C SER A 288 15.12 21.56 -24.57
N MET A 289 13.81 21.67 -24.80
CA MET A 289 13.25 22.42 -25.93
C MET A 289 13.58 23.91 -25.84
N LEU A 290 13.54 24.52 -24.66
CA LEU A 290 13.93 25.92 -24.47
C LEU A 290 15.43 26.14 -24.76
N ALA A 291 16.30 25.26 -24.29
CA ALA A 291 17.72 25.33 -24.59
C ALA A 291 18.00 25.14 -26.10
N PHE A 292 17.33 24.17 -26.75
CA PHE A 292 17.46 23.91 -28.18
C PHE A 292 16.97 25.08 -29.04
N THR A 293 15.85 25.71 -28.64
CA THR A 293 15.31 26.89 -29.32
C THR A 293 16.21 28.11 -29.19
N LEU A 294 16.74 28.40 -28.00
CA LEU A 294 17.68 29.51 -27.79
C LEU A 294 18.98 29.31 -28.58
N THR A 295 19.57 28.11 -28.54
CA THR A 295 20.80 27.80 -29.28
C THR A 295 20.56 27.86 -30.80
N GLY A 296 19.44 27.33 -31.28
CA GLY A 296 19.02 27.42 -32.68
C GLY A 296 18.83 28.85 -33.17
N LEU A 297 18.18 29.71 -32.38
CA LEU A 297 18.00 31.13 -32.69
C LEU A 297 19.35 31.85 -32.78
N CYS A 298 20.25 31.63 -31.83
CA CYS A 298 21.61 32.19 -31.89
C CYS A 298 22.35 31.75 -33.16
N ALA A 299 22.25 30.47 -33.52
CA ALA A 299 22.89 29.92 -34.73
C ALA A 299 22.31 30.49 -36.03
N LEU A 300 21.03 30.87 -36.06
CA LEU A 300 20.38 31.49 -37.23
C LEU A 300 20.68 33.00 -37.35
N ILE A 301 20.78 33.72 -36.22
CA ILE A 301 20.95 35.18 -36.20
C ILE A 301 22.41 35.61 -36.46
N LEU A 302 23.39 34.91 -35.88
CA LEU A 302 24.82 35.28 -35.98
C LEU A 302 25.32 35.36 -37.44
N PRO A 303 25.04 34.38 -38.33
CA PRO A 303 25.45 34.45 -39.73
C PRO A 303 24.71 35.53 -40.51
N ALA A 304 23.42 35.75 -40.21
CA ALA A 304 22.62 36.78 -40.85
C ALA A 304 23.15 38.19 -40.52
N PHE A 305 23.55 38.43 -39.27
CA PHE A 305 24.18 39.67 -38.85
C PHE A 305 25.56 39.88 -39.50
N ALA A 306 26.38 38.83 -39.57
CA ALA A 306 27.68 38.88 -40.24
C ALA A 306 27.58 39.17 -41.75
N MET A 307 26.55 38.64 -42.43
CA MET A 307 26.27 38.97 -43.83
C MET A 307 25.72 40.38 -44.00
N ALA A 308 24.92 40.89 -43.05
CA ALA A 308 24.39 42.25 -43.12
C ALA A 308 25.45 43.34 -42.85
N SER A 309 26.40 43.09 -41.94
CA SER A 309 27.49 44.01 -41.61
C SER A 309 28.53 44.11 -42.73
N THR A 310 28.86 42.98 -43.37
CA THR A 310 29.74 42.95 -44.56
C THR A 310 29.14 43.68 -45.76
N ASN A 311 27.81 43.62 -45.95
CA ASN A 311 27.13 44.32 -47.05
C ASN A 311 26.99 45.84 -46.82
N ARG A 312 26.95 46.32 -45.56
CA ARG A 312 26.95 47.77 -45.23
C ARG A 312 28.32 48.43 -45.42
N GLY A 313 29.43 47.72 -45.19
CA GLY A 313 30.78 48.23 -45.39
C GLY A 313 31.14 48.53 -46.85
N GLY A 314 30.43 47.94 -47.83
CA GLY A 314 30.67 48.14 -49.26
C GLY A 314 30.04 49.41 -49.86
N ARG A 315 29.00 49.99 -49.24
CA ARG A 315 28.29 51.18 -49.77
C ARG A 315 28.90 52.53 -49.35
N GLY A 316 29.93 52.53 -48.50
CA GLY A 316 30.58 53.75 -48.01
C GLY A 316 31.79 54.24 -48.82
N LYS A 317 32.14 53.59 -49.93
CA LYS A 317 33.32 53.93 -50.76
C LYS A 317 33.00 54.53 -52.14
N GLU A 318 31.76 54.90 -52.39
CA GLU A 318 31.37 55.70 -53.57
C GLU A 318 30.83 57.07 -53.12
N ARG A 319 31.73 57.94 -52.67
CA ARG A 319 31.60 59.40 -52.73
C ARG A 319 32.98 60.01 -52.89
#